data_AF-A0A8T8HRY1-F1
#
_entry.id   AF-A0A8T8HRY1-F1
#
_cell.length_a   1.000
_cell.length_b   1.000
_cell.length_c   1.000
_cell.angle_alpha   90.00
_cell.angle_beta   90.00
_cell.angle_gamma   90.00
#
_symmetry.space_group_name_H-M   'P 1'
#
loop_
_entity.id
_entity.type
_entity.pdbx_description
1 polymer ?
#
loop_
_entity_poly.entity_id
_entity_poly.type
_entity_poly.pdbx_seq_one_letter_code
_entity_poly.pdbx_strand_id
1 'polypeptide(L)'
;TAVDRVQVRLALTGDRAGAVGPEVDGLALTASATGVTATQAGELTYRVYATREGLVGGTTANGHVIVERDHFVALPSRRGLSAKAEGAYSVRVCASTGRCEWAPVWDIGPWNTKDDYWSPADTRETWADLPQGTPQAQAAHQSGYNDGKDEFGREVANPAGVDLADGTFWDGLQLTGNDWVTVTYLWTGAGPAGFVRTEGEPLNVRSGPDSTTAQVGLAANYAQVRVECQLVGQTVTGTQGTSDVWYRIAADKHVAKAYVTGVAEAPAC
;
A
#
# COMPACT_ATOMS: atom_id res chain seq x y z
N THR A 1 23.66 -16.98 -13.78
CA THR A 1 22.21 -16.88 -14.07
C THR A 1 22.02 -15.71 -14.99
N ALA A 2 21.40 -15.89 -16.17
CA ALA A 2 21.12 -14.78 -17.05
C ALA A 2 20.01 -13.92 -16.43
N VAL A 3 20.15 -12.59 -16.46
CA VAL A 3 19.03 -11.69 -16.17
C VAL A 3 18.16 -11.69 -17.41
N ASP A 4 16.97 -12.26 -17.33
CA ASP A 4 15.98 -12.35 -18.42
C ASP A 4 14.93 -11.23 -18.36
N ARG A 5 14.86 -10.50 -17.24
CA ARG A 5 13.97 -9.36 -17.06
C ARG A 5 14.58 -8.26 -16.20
N VAL A 6 14.43 -7.01 -16.66
CA VAL A 6 14.76 -5.79 -15.90
C VAL A 6 13.46 -5.01 -15.68
N GLN A 7 13.13 -4.70 -14.43
CA GLN A 7 12.01 -3.82 -14.07
C GLN A 7 12.56 -2.51 -13.50
N VAL A 8 12.06 -1.39 -14.02
CA VAL A 8 12.43 -0.05 -13.56
C VAL A 8 11.18 0.69 -13.15
N ARG A 9 11.21 1.28 -11.97
CA ARG A 9 10.21 2.24 -11.53
C ARG A 9 10.85 3.62 -11.54
N LEU A 10 10.27 4.52 -12.32
CA LEU A 10 10.66 5.93 -12.36
C LEU A 10 9.51 6.73 -11.74
N ALA A 11 9.78 7.38 -10.60
CA ALA A 11 8.84 8.28 -9.96
C ALA A 11 9.25 9.72 -10.28
N LEU A 12 8.33 10.48 -10.87
CA LEU A 12 8.53 11.89 -11.21
C LEU A 12 7.62 12.72 -10.30
N THR A 13 8.21 13.59 -9.49
CA THR A 13 7.50 14.51 -8.61
C THR A 13 7.59 15.92 -9.18
N GLY A 14 6.44 16.55 -9.45
CA GLY A 14 6.35 17.93 -9.91
C GLY A 14 5.61 18.81 -8.90
N ASP A 15 6.06 20.04 -8.73
CA ASP A 15 5.49 21.01 -7.79
C ASP A 15 4.50 21.94 -8.51
N ARG A 16 3.21 21.84 -8.16
CA ARG A 16 2.04 22.73 -8.43
C ARG A 16 1.81 23.39 -9.82
N ALA A 17 0.51 23.42 -10.14
CA ALA A 17 -0.22 24.14 -11.19
C ALA A 17 0.52 25.29 -11.91
N GLY A 18 0.76 25.09 -13.21
CA GLY A 18 1.21 26.12 -14.15
C GLY A 18 2.64 25.93 -14.68
N ALA A 19 3.46 25.07 -14.07
CA ALA A 19 4.76 24.68 -14.60
C ALA A 19 4.66 23.41 -15.47
N VAL A 20 5.49 23.33 -16.51
CA VAL A 20 5.73 22.09 -17.27
C VAL A 20 6.18 21.04 -16.26
N GLY A 21 5.41 19.95 -16.14
CA GLY A 21 5.71 18.88 -15.20
C GLY A 21 7.06 18.23 -15.49
N PRO A 22 7.60 17.42 -14.57
CA PRO A 22 8.80 16.65 -14.84
C PRO A 22 8.56 15.73 -16.05
N GLU A 23 9.36 15.92 -17.10
CA GLU A 23 9.35 15.10 -18.31
C GLU A 23 10.57 14.19 -18.33
N VAL A 24 10.38 12.97 -18.84
CA VAL A 24 11.45 12.01 -19.08
C VAL A 24 11.58 11.86 -20.58
N ASP A 25 12.64 12.43 -21.12
CA ASP A 25 12.95 12.38 -22.55
C ASP A 25 13.63 11.05 -22.95
N GLY A 26 14.16 10.30 -21.98
CA GLY A 26 14.69 8.96 -22.22
C GLY A 26 15.08 8.21 -20.95
N LEU A 27 14.92 6.89 -20.98
CA LEU A 27 15.42 5.95 -19.98
C LEU A 27 16.34 4.95 -20.68
N ALA A 28 17.65 5.06 -20.44
CA ALA A 28 18.63 4.12 -20.96
C ALA A 28 19.02 3.10 -19.88
N LEU A 29 18.88 1.82 -20.20
CA LEU A 29 19.29 0.72 -19.33
C LEU A 29 20.47 0.00 -19.96
N THR A 30 21.63 0.07 -19.32
CA THR A 30 22.83 -0.64 -19.73
C THR A 30 23.12 -1.75 -18.71
N ALA A 31 23.15 -2.99 -19.17
CA ALA A 31 23.59 -4.11 -18.36
C ALA A 31 25.13 -4.12 -18.28
N SER A 32 25.68 -4.21 -17.07
CA SER A 32 27.10 -4.46 -16.84
C SER A 32 27.28 -5.90 -16.35
N ALA A 33 28.30 -6.59 -16.86
CA ALA A 33 28.64 -7.97 -16.43
C ALA A 33 29.20 -8.05 -15.00
N THR A 34 29.52 -6.90 -14.40
CA THR A 34 29.82 -6.79 -12.98
C THR A 34 28.53 -6.95 -12.19
N GLY A 35 28.34 -8.14 -11.61
CA GLY A 35 27.25 -8.40 -10.68
C GLY A 35 27.35 -7.46 -9.49
N VAL A 36 26.53 -6.42 -9.47
CA VAL A 36 26.25 -5.69 -8.25
C VAL A 36 25.17 -6.48 -7.53
N THR A 37 25.50 -7.02 -6.36
CA THR A 37 24.49 -7.57 -5.47
C THR A 37 23.65 -6.39 -4.99
N ALA A 38 22.58 -6.06 -5.70
CA ALA A 38 21.57 -5.16 -5.17
C ALA A 38 20.91 -5.92 -4.02
N THR A 39 21.25 -5.55 -2.78
CA THR A 39 20.50 -6.01 -1.61
C THR A 39 19.05 -5.62 -1.87
N GLN A 40 18.20 -6.62 -2.04
CA GLN A 40 16.78 -6.39 -2.26
C GLN A 40 16.25 -5.70 -1.01
N ALA A 41 15.93 -4.40 -1.11
CA ALA A 41 15.38 -3.68 0.01
C ALA A 41 14.08 -4.36 0.43
N GLY A 42 13.99 -4.72 1.72
CA GLY A 42 12.76 -5.21 2.30
C GLY A 42 11.68 -4.13 2.25
N GLU A 43 10.42 -4.57 2.27
CA GLU A 43 9.31 -3.63 2.43
C GLU A 43 9.45 -2.87 3.75
N LEU A 44 9.33 -1.55 3.71
CA LEU A 44 9.34 -0.75 4.92
C LEU A 44 8.05 -1.05 5.69
N THR A 45 8.16 -1.18 7.01
CA THR A 45 7.04 -1.52 7.87
C THR A 45 7.12 -0.72 9.15
N TYR A 46 6.03 -0.03 9.51
CA TYR A 46 5.96 0.80 10.70
C TYR A 46 4.64 0.58 11.45
N ARG A 47 4.70 0.76 12.77
CA ARG A 47 3.51 0.77 13.62
C ARG A 47 2.99 2.21 13.67
N VAL A 48 1.77 2.43 13.16
CA VAL A 48 1.14 3.75 13.07
C VAL A 48 -0.27 3.70 13.62
N TYR A 49 -0.76 4.83 14.11
CA TYR A 49 -2.13 4.92 14.59
C TYR A 49 -3.07 5.11 13.40
N ALA A 50 -4.08 4.25 13.28
CA ALA A 50 -5.07 4.31 12.21
C ALA A 50 -6.37 4.92 12.71
N THR A 51 -6.92 5.81 11.90
CA THR A 51 -8.25 6.40 12.10
C THR A 51 -9.18 5.98 10.97
N ARG A 52 -10.48 5.93 11.26
CA ARG A 52 -11.50 5.82 10.21
C ARG A 52 -11.61 7.16 9.47
N GLU A 53 -11.55 7.14 8.15
CA GLU A 53 -11.68 8.32 7.30
C GLU A 53 -13.11 8.90 7.35
N GLY A 54 -14.12 8.06 7.08
CA GLY A 54 -15.53 8.40 7.25
C GLY A 54 -16.05 9.50 6.32
N LEU A 55 -15.45 9.66 5.13
CA LEU A 55 -15.76 10.72 4.16
C LEU A 55 -16.65 10.24 2.99
N VAL A 56 -17.59 9.31 3.23
CA VAL A 56 -18.54 8.84 2.20
C VAL A 56 -19.25 10.03 1.53
N GLY A 57 -19.30 10.02 0.19
CA GLY A 57 -19.78 11.12 -0.65
C GLY A 57 -18.72 12.17 -0.98
N GLY A 58 -17.56 12.15 -0.32
CA GLY A 58 -16.39 12.95 -0.64
C GLY A 58 -15.69 12.49 -1.92
N THR A 59 -14.64 13.21 -2.32
CA THR A 59 -13.79 12.84 -3.45
C THR A 59 -12.36 12.74 -2.97
N THR A 60 -11.75 11.57 -3.17
CA THR A 60 -10.35 11.32 -2.81
C THR A 60 -9.40 12.16 -3.68
N ALA A 61 -8.16 12.32 -3.24
CA ALA A 61 -7.12 13.04 -3.97
C ALA A 61 -6.81 12.48 -5.38
N ASN A 62 -7.11 11.19 -5.64
CA ASN A 62 -6.98 10.60 -6.99
C ASN A 62 -8.26 10.72 -7.84
N GLY A 63 -9.31 11.35 -7.33
CA GLY A 63 -10.56 11.63 -8.06
C GLY A 63 -11.60 10.51 -8.02
N HIS A 64 -11.50 9.58 -7.06
CA HIS A 64 -12.56 8.61 -6.76
C HIS A 64 -13.63 9.26 -5.88
N VAL A 65 -14.91 8.97 -6.15
CA VAL A 65 -16.01 9.41 -5.28
C VAL A 65 -16.25 8.32 -4.25
N ILE A 66 -16.04 8.65 -2.97
CA ILE A 66 -16.07 7.70 -1.88
C ILE A 66 -17.49 7.16 -1.72
N VAL A 67 -17.64 5.84 -1.77
CA VAL A 67 -18.88 5.13 -1.50
C VAL A 67 -18.81 4.37 -0.19
N GLU A 68 -19.96 3.91 0.30
CA GLU A 68 -20.02 3.07 1.49
C GLU A 68 -19.19 1.80 1.29
N ARG A 69 -18.49 1.38 2.36
CA ARG A 69 -17.66 0.17 2.38
C ARG A 69 -16.52 0.15 1.36
N ASP A 70 -16.05 1.33 0.94
CA ASP A 70 -14.85 1.41 0.11
C ASP A 70 -13.61 0.84 0.80
N HIS A 71 -12.70 0.30 -0.03
CA HIS A 71 -11.47 -0.36 0.41
C HIS A 71 -10.24 0.37 -0.13
N PHE A 72 -9.80 1.40 0.60
CA PHE A 72 -8.58 2.16 0.32
C PHE A 72 -8.02 2.76 1.62
N VAL A 73 -6.82 3.34 1.52
CA VAL A 73 -6.25 4.16 2.60
C VAL A 73 -5.90 5.57 2.13
N ALA A 74 -5.79 6.50 3.08
CA ALA A 74 -5.12 7.77 2.88
C ALA A 74 -3.75 7.75 3.58
N LEU A 75 -2.73 8.29 2.92
CA LEU A 75 -1.41 8.53 3.51
C LEU A 75 -1.05 10.01 3.41
N PRO A 76 -0.29 10.57 4.37
CA PRO A 76 -0.11 12.01 4.47
C PRO A 76 0.92 12.58 3.46
N SER A 77 1.07 11.97 2.28
CA SER A 77 1.86 12.53 1.18
C SER A 77 1.38 12.07 -0.20
N ARG A 78 1.41 12.99 -1.17
CA ARG A 78 1.20 12.70 -2.60
C ARG A 78 2.18 11.69 -3.17
N ARG A 79 3.37 11.54 -2.57
CA ARG A 79 4.42 10.63 -3.04
C ARG A 79 4.04 9.15 -2.92
N GLY A 80 3.01 8.86 -2.12
CA GLY A 80 2.41 7.53 -1.98
C GLY A 80 1.05 7.40 -2.64
N LEU A 81 0.60 8.34 -3.48
CA LEU A 81 -0.75 8.35 -4.04
C LEU A 81 -0.83 7.52 -5.34
N SER A 82 -1.78 6.58 -5.42
CA SER A 82 -2.07 5.85 -6.66
C SER A 82 -2.94 6.65 -7.62
N ALA A 83 -2.68 6.52 -8.91
CA ALA A 83 -3.60 7.01 -9.95
C ALA A 83 -4.97 6.33 -9.84
N LYS A 84 -5.99 6.97 -10.42
CA LYS A 84 -7.37 6.46 -10.42
C LYS A 84 -7.43 5.08 -11.10
N ALA A 85 -8.13 4.13 -10.49
CA ALA A 85 -8.22 2.74 -10.95
C ALA A 85 -6.86 2.02 -11.05
N GLU A 86 -5.90 2.43 -10.23
CA GLU A 86 -4.60 1.79 -10.07
C GLU A 86 -4.28 1.58 -8.57
N GLY A 87 -3.22 0.82 -8.31
CA GLY A 87 -2.74 0.55 -6.94
C GLY A 87 -1.22 0.42 -6.87
N ALA A 88 -0.50 1.12 -7.74
CA ALA A 88 0.97 1.11 -7.78
C ALA A 88 1.59 1.45 -6.41
N TYR A 89 0.88 2.29 -5.65
CA TYR A 89 1.07 2.51 -4.23
C TYR A 89 -0.08 1.83 -3.48
N SER A 90 0.24 0.71 -2.86
CA SER A 90 -0.64 -0.01 -1.95
C SER A 90 0.11 -0.33 -0.68
N VAL A 91 -0.64 -0.48 0.40
CA VAL A 91 -0.12 -0.92 1.69
C VAL A 91 -0.73 -2.26 2.07
N ARG A 92 -0.02 -3.03 2.89
CA ARG A 92 -0.61 -4.07 3.73
C ARG A 92 -0.77 -3.51 5.13
N VAL A 93 -2.00 -3.37 5.58
CA VAL A 93 -2.33 -2.97 6.96
C VAL A 93 -2.68 -4.22 7.74
N CYS A 94 -2.11 -4.40 8.93
CA CYS A 94 -2.41 -5.53 9.81
C CYS A 94 -2.85 -5.02 11.18
N ALA A 95 -4.00 -5.50 11.64
CA ALA A 95 -4.50 -5.27 12.98
C ALA A 95 -3.77 -6.16 14.01
N SER A 96 -3.89 -5.83 15.29
CA SER A 96 -3.34 -6.60 16.41
C SER A 96 -3.89 -8.05 16.47
N THR A 97 -5.05 -8.30 15.86
CA THR A 97 -5.66 -9.63 15.70
C THR A 97 -4.91 -10.53 14.71
N GLY A 98 -3.95 -10.00 13.96
CA GLY A 98 -3.26 -10.70 12.87
C GLY A 98 -4.04 -10.71 11.54
N ARG A 99 -5.24 -10.14 11.52
CA ARG A 99 -6.00 -9.90 10.29
C ARG A 99 -5.39 -8.73 9.52
N CYS A 100 -5.30 -8.85 8.20
CA CYS A 100 -4.71 -7.81 7.37
C CYS A 100 -5.58 -7.46 6.16
N GLU A 101 -5.46 -6.23 5.68
CA GLU A 101 -5.97 -5.82 4.39
C GLU A 101 -4.86 -5.26 3.50
N TRP A 102 -4.86 -5.63 2.22
CA TRP A 102 -4.10 -4.97 1.18
C TRP A 102 -4.99 -3.93 0.51
N ALA A 103 -4.60 -2.66 0.56
CA ALA A 103 -5.43 -1.56 0.09
C ALA A 103 -4.59 -0.55 -0.71
N PRO A 104 -5.11 -0.04 -1.85
CA PRO A 104 -4.47 1.04 -2.58
C PRO A 104 -4.58 2.36 -1.81
N VAL A 105 -3.60 3.24 -2.02
CA VAL A 105 -3.62 4.60 -1.47
C VAL A 105 -4.36 5.51 -2.44
N TRP A 106 -5.55 5.98 -2.08
CA TRP A 106 -6.39 6.79 -2.96
C TRP A 106 -6.56 8.24 -2.51
N ASP A 107 -6.31 8.52 -1.23
CA ASP A 107 -6.40 9.87 -0.69
C ASP A 107 -5.13 10.32 0.04
N ILE A 108 -5.10 11.61 0.41
CA ILE A 108 -4.01 12.26 1.11
C ILE A 108 -4.50 12.74 2.48
N GLY A 109 -3.84 12.27 3.52
CA GLY A 109 -4.18 12.50 4.91
C GLY A 109 -3.70 11.31 5.74
N PRO A 110 -3.71 11.38 7.08
CA PRO A 110 -4.32 12.38 7.95
C PRO A 110 -3.41 13.57 8.27
N TRP A 111 -4.03 14.71 8.64
CA TRP A 111 -3.40 15.96 9.16
C TRP A 111 -2.48 16.71 8.21
N ASN A 112 -1.56 16.03 7.54
CA ASN A 112 -0.55 16.57 6.64
C ASN A 112 -0.74 16.05 5.20
N THR A 113 -0.10 16.71 4.25
CA THR A 113 -0.11 16.36 2.82
C THR A 113 1.28 16.23 2.21
N LYS A 114 2.32 16.50 3.00
CA LYS A 114 3.74 16.42 2.62
C LYS A 114 4.60 15.62 3.61
N ASP A 115 3.99 14.72 4.36
CA ASP A 115 4.65 13.88 5.35
C ASP A 115 4.78 12.43 4.87
N ASP A 116 5.73 12.18 3.97
CA ASP A 116 6.11 10.82 3.57
C ASP A 116 7.01 10.18 4.64
N TYR A 117 6.50 10.02 5.86
CA TYR A 117 7.26 9.56 7.03
C TYR A 117 7.96 8.20 6.84
N TRP A 118 7.57 7.41 5.84
CA TRP A 118 8.26 6.18 5.46
C TRP A 118 9.59 6.44 4.74
N SER A 119 9.83 7.63 4.19
CA SER A 119 11.06 7.99 3.49
C SER A 119 12.20 8.25 4.48
N PRO A 120 13.44 7.87 4.15
CA PRO A 120 14.61 8.21 4.97
C PRO A 120 14.82 9.73 5.03
N ALA A 121 15.50 10.20 6.08
CA ALA A 121 15.63 11.63 6.40
C ALA A 121 16.20 12.49 5.26
N ASP A 122 17.08 11.93 4.43
CA ASP A 122 17.69 12.60 3.29
C ASP A 122 16.74 12.82 2.10
N THR A 123 15.61 12.12 2.07
CA THR A 123 14.65 12.16 0.96
C THR A 123 13.23 12.50 1.40
N ARG A 124 12.91 12.47 2.70
CA ARG A 124 11.62 12.88 3.27
C ARG A 124 11.29 14.33 2.85
N GLU A 125 10.07 14.56 2.39
CA GLU A 125 9.60 15.83 1.83
C GLU A 125 9.58 16.95 2.88
N THR A 126 9.12 16.65 4.09
CA THR A 126 9.11 17.56 5.25
C THR A 126 9.44 16.79 6.53
N TRP A 127 9.75 17.50 7.64
CA TRP A 127 9.99 16.89 8.96
C TRP A 127 11.14 15.86 8.98
N ALA A 128 12.21 16.13 8.22
CA ALA A 128 13.37 15.27 8.05
C ALA A 128 14.16 14.98 9.35
N ASP A 129 13.98 15.81 10.38
CA ASP A 129 14.55 15.64 11.72
C ASP A 129 13.83 14.58 12.56
N LEU A 130 12.59 14.21 12.22
CA LEU A 130 11.87 13.13 12.88
C LEU A 130 12.42 11.75 12.44
N PRO A 131 12.50 10.76 13.36
CA PRO A 131 12.89 9.40 12.99
C PRO A 131 12.01 8.83 11.87
N GLN A 132 12.62 8.14 10.91
CA GLN A 132 11.90 7.45 9.84
C GLN A 132 10.85 6.49 10.46
N GLY A 133 9.65 6.49 9.89
CA GLY A 133 8.52 5.72 10.39
C GLY A 133 7.67 6.45 11.44
N THR A 134 8.05 7.68 11.84
CA THR A 134 7.27 8.50 12.78
C THR A 134 6.45 9.55 12.00
N PRO A 135 5.12 9.40 11.89
CA PRO A 135 4.25 10.44 11.37
C PRO A 135 4.42 11.73 12.18
N GLN A 136 4.40 12.88 11.52
CA GLN A 136 4.51 14.16 12.20
C GLN A 136 3.33 14.39 13.14
N ALA A 137 2.11 14.00 12.75
CA ALA A 137 0.94 14.11 13.61
C ALA A 137 1.09 13.30 14.91
N GLN A 138 1.75 12.14 14.85
CA GLN A 138 2.10 11.37 16.04
C GLN A 138 3.03 12.16 16.97
N ALA A 139 4.10 12.74 16.43
CA ALA A 139 5.04 13.55 17.21
C ALA A 139 4.37 14.80 17.79
N ALA A 140 3.54 15.49 17.00
CA ALA A 140 2.79 16.67 17.44
C ALA A 140 1.88 16.32 18.63
N HIS A 141 1.09 15.25 18.51
CA HIS A 141 0.16 14.83 19.56
C HIS A 141 0.87 14.32 20.83
N GLN A 142 1.98 13.59 20.69
CA GLN A 142 2.61 12.89 21.83
C GLN A 142 3.70 13.70 22.54
N SER A 143 4.41 14.56 21.83
CA SER A 143 5.54 15.32 22.38
C SER A 143 5.44 16.83 22.16
N GLY A 144 4.36 17.33 21.54
CA GLY A 144 4.20 18.75 21.25
C GLY A 144 5.10 19.24 20.12
N TYR A 145 5.61 18.33 19.27
CA TYR A 145 6.38 18.70 18.09
C TYR A 145 5.61 19.69 17.21
N ASN A 146 6.31 20.68 16.63
CA ASN A 146 5.68 21.78 15.88
C ASN A 146 4.56 22.48 16.68
N ASP A 147 4.80 22.77 17.96
CA ASP A 147 3.82 23.34 18.90
C ASP A 147 2.50 22.54 19.00
N GLY A 148 2.55 21.22 18.76
CA GLY A 148 1.38 20.34 18.74
C GLY A 148 0.50 20.51 17.49
N LYS A 149 1.03 21.09 16.41
CA LYS A 149 0.27 21.45 15.21
C LYS A 149 0.68 20.67 13.96
N ASP A 150 -0.25 20.54 13.03
CA ASP A 150 0.00 20.01 11.68
C ASP A 150 0.61 21.07 10.75
N GLU A 151 0.84 20.70 9.48
CA GLU A 151 1.40 21.59 8.44
C GLU A 151 0.53 22.82 8.14
N PHE A 152 -0.74 22.83 8.55
CA PHE A 152 -1.67 23.94 8.37
C PHE A 152 -1.84 24.79 9.64
N GLY A 153 -1.12 24.47 10.71
CA GLY A 153 -1.19 25.16 11.99
C GLY A 153 -2.41 24.79 12.85
N ARG A 154 -3.14 23.72 12.50
CA ARG A 154 -4.25 23.19 13.32
C ARG A 154 -3.69 22.33 14.44
N GLU A 155 -4.33 22.37 15.60
CA GLU A 155 -3.96 21.49 16.73
C GLU A 155 -4.26 20.03 16.38
N VAL A 156 -3.26 19.16 16.57
CA VAL A 156 -3.36 17.74 16.25
C VAL A 156 -4.07 17.01 17.39
N ALA A 157 -5.30 16.57 17.15
CA ALA A 157 -6.14 15.95 18.17
C ALA A 157 -5.92 14.44 18.35
N ASN A 158 -5.18 13.78 17.44
CA ASN A 158 -4.85 12.36 17.54
C ASN A 158 -3.55 12.05 16.76
N PRO A 159 -2.85 10.95 17.08
CA PRO A 159 -1.55 10.65 16.48
C PRO A 159 -1.64 9.93 15.13
N ALA A 160 -2.72 10.12 14.37
CA ALA A 160 -3.00 9.33 13.17
C ALA A 160 -1.89 9.47 12.11
N GLY A 161 -1.45 8.33 11.57
CA GLY A 161 -0.50 8.26 10.45
C GLY A 161 -1.12 7.69 9.17
N VAL A 162 -2.32 7.12 9.26
CA VAL A 162 -3.06 6.55 8.13
C VAL A 162 -4.56 6.69 8.42
N ASP A 163 -5.32 7.11 7.41
CA ASP A 163 -6.78 6.99 7.44
C ASP A 163 -7.22 5.76 6.64
N LEU A 164 -8.24 5.07 7.14
CA LEU A 164 -8.80 3.87 6.54
C LEU A 164 -10.23 4.14 6.07
N ALA A 165 -10.50 3.81 4.82
CA ALA A 165 -11.87 3.81 4.31
C ALA A 165 -12.75 2.81 5.07
N ASP A 166 -14.07 2.99 4.96
CA ASP A 166 -15.05 2.25 5.75
C ASP A 166 -14.94 0.72 5.61
N GLY A 167 -14.73 0.21 4.40
CA GLY A 167 -14.53 -1.21 4.14
C GLY A 167 -13.19 -1.70 4.69
N THR A 168 -12.11 -0.95 4.48
CA THR A 168 -10.80 -1.31 5.05
C THR A 168 -10.84 -1.38 6.58
N PHE A 169 -11.54 -0.44 7.22
CA PHE A 169 -11.67 -0.38 8.67
C PHE A 169 -12.55 -1.53 9.23
N TRP A 170 -13.78 -1.68 8.71
CA TRP A 170 -14.77 -2.61 9.29
C TRP A 170 -14.71 -4.03 8.72
N ASP A 171 -14.44 -4.21 7.43
CA ASP A 171 -14.47 -5.53 6.77
C ASP A 171 -13.12 -6.22 6.79
N GLY A 172 -12.07 -5.50 6.35
CA GLY A 172 -10.77 -6.13 6.20
C GLY A 172 -10.02 -6.24 7.50
N LEU A 173 -9.99 -5.18 8.31
CA LEU A 173 -9.30 -5.22 9.58
C LEU A 173 -10.20 -5.62 10.75
N GLN A 174 -11.53 -5.48 10.60
CA GLN A 174 -12.51 -5.73 11.66
C GLN A 174 -12.23 -4.90 12.92
N LEU A 175 -11.81 -3.65 12.73
CA LEU A 175 -11.61 -2.72 13.83
C LEU A 175 -12.96 -2.25 14.38
N THR A 176 -13.03 -2.12 15.70
CA THR A 176 -14.19 -1.54 16.40
C THR A 176 -13.95 -0.10 16.85
N GLY A 177 -12.71 0.39 16.71
CA GLY A 177 -12.26 1.72 17.07
C GLY A 177 -10.88 1.99 16.47
N ASN A 178 -10.45 3.24 16.54
CA ASN A 178 -9.12 3.66 16.09
C ASN A 178 -8.05 2.95 16.93
N ASP A 179 -7.04 2.37 16.27
CA ASP A 179 -6.04 1.54 16.94
C ASP A 179 -4.68 1.64 16.23
N TRP A 180 -3.64 1.22 16.92
CA TRP A 180 -2.33 1.00 16.33
C TRP A 180 -2.34 -0.21 15.42
N VAL A 181 -1.96 0.00 14.17
CA VAL A 181 -1.81 -1.03 13.15
C VAL A 181 -0.37 -1.10 12.69
N THR A 182 -0.01 -2.22 12.07
CA THR A 182 1.26 -2.37 11.37
C THR A 182 1.01 -2.15 9.87
N VAL A 183 1.68 -1.15 9.29
CA VAL A 183 1.55 -0.80 7.86
C VAL A 183 2.85 -1.12 7.15
N THR A 184 2.75 -1.94 6.11
CA THR A 184 3.84 -2.27 5.19
C THR A 184 3.63 -1.55 3.86
N TYR A 185 4.62 -0.79 3.39
CA TYR A 185 4.57 0.03 2.17
C TYR A 185 5.08 -0.78 0.99
N LEU A 186 4.16 -1.43 0.26
CA LEU A 186 4.49 -2.51 -0.68
C LEU A 186 5.37 -2.03 -1.85
N TRP A 187 5.34 -0.74 -2.18
CA TRP A 187 6.13 -0.16 -3.26
C TRP A 187 7.62 -0.04 -2.94
N THR A 188 8.02 -0.11 -1.67
CA THR A 188 9.42 0.01 -1.26
C THR A 188 10.15 -1.33 -1.31
N GLY A 189 9.40 -2.44 -1.29
CA GLY A 189 9.95 -3.77 -1.48
C GLY A 189 10.31 -4.05 -2.94
N ALA A 190 11.03 -5.14 -3.15
CA ALA A 190 11.27 -5.70 -4.48
C ALA A 190 10.85 -7.19 -4.51
N GLY A 191 10.86 -7.78 -5.71
CA GLY A 191 10.36 -9.14 -5.95
C GLY A 191 9.03 -9.18 -6.69
N PRO A 192 8.52 -10.39 -6.99
CA PRO A 192 7.30 -10.58 -7.76
C PRO A 192 6.12 -9.83 -7.14
N ALA A 193 5.38 -9.11 -7.98
CA ALA A 193 4.22 -8.35 -7.58
C ALA A 193 3.14 -8.44 -8.65
N GLY A 194 1.89 -8.40 -8.23
CA GLY A 194 0.74 -8.29 -9.11
C GLY A 194 -0.29 -7.33 -8.56
N PHE A 195 -1.39 -7.20 -9.27
CA PHE A 195 -2.51 -6.35 -8.86
C PHE A 195 -3.78 -7.17 -8.80
N VAL A 196 -4.55 -6.97 -7.74
CA VAL A 196 -5.89 -7.53 -7.60
C VAL A 196 -6.80 -6.92 -8.67
N ARG A 197 -7.57 -7.78 -9.32
CA ARG A 197 -8.59 -7.45 -10.29
C ARG A 197 -9.84 -8.23 -9.95
N THR A 198 -10.85 -7.54 -9.46
CA THR A 198 -12.19 -8.07 -9.20
C THR A 198 -13.23 -7.19 -9.90
N GLU A 199 -14.50 -7.55 -9.79
CA GLU A 199 -15.62 -6.75 -10.30
C GLU A 199 -16.01 -5.59 -9.35
N GLY A 200 -15.10 -5.18 -8.44
CA GLY A 200 -15.30 -4.09 -7.47
C GLY A 200 -15.04 -4.52 -6.04
N GLU A 201 -15.61 -5.65 -5.62
CA GLU A 201 -15.49 -6.18 -4.26
C GLU A 201 -14.05 -6.62 -3.91
N PRO A 202 -13.62 -6.52 -2.64
CA PRO A 202 -12.31 -7.02 -2.24
C PRO A 202 -12.20 -8.55 -2.39
N LEU A 203 -11.00 -9.02 -2.73
CA LEU A 203 -10.66 -10.43 -2.78
C LEU A 203 -10.43 -10.99 -1.38
N ASN A 204 -10.97 -12.17 -1.10
CA ASN A 204 -10.71 -12.90 0.13
C ASN A 204 -9.26 -13.36 0.22
N VAL A 205 -8.58 -13.01 1.32
CA VAL A 205 -7.27 -13.58 1.67
C VAL A 205 -7.47 -14.76 2.60
N ARG A 206 -6.95 -15.91 2.20
CA ARG A 206 -7.22 -17.23 2.80
C ARG A 206 -6.00 -17.75 3.57
N SER A 207 -6.24 -18.52 4.62
CA SER A 207 -5.17 -19.14 5.40
C SER A 207 -4.45 -20.27 4.65
N GLY A 208 -5.04 -20.78 3.56
CA GLY A 208 -4.42 -21.76 2.67
C GLY A 208 -4.91 -21.61 1.23
N PRO A 209 -4.40 -22.45 0.30
CA PRO A 209 -4.74 -22.38 -1.12
C PRO A 209 -6.11 -23.05 -1.43
N ASP A 210 -7.13 -22.70 -0.66
CA ASP A 210 -8.50 -23.23 -0.78
C ASP A 210 -9.50 -22.18 -0.26
N SER A 211 -10.56 -21.91 -1.02
CA SER A 211 -11.59 -20.92 -0.71
C SER A 211 -12.43 -21.25 0.53
N THR A 212 -12.39 -22.49 1.01
CA THR A 212 -13.08 -22.94 2.24
C THR A 212 -12.24 -22.74 3.50
N THR A 213 -10.93 -22.47 3.36
CA THR A 213 -10.08 -22.14 4.51
C THR A 213 -10.44 -20.78 5.10
N ALA A 214 -9.98 -20.55 6.33
CA ALA A 214 -10.30 -19.34 7.07
C ALA A 214 -9.95 -18.08 6.27
N GLN A 215 -10.86 -17.13 6.22
CA GLN A 215 -10.59 -15.80 5.68
C GLN A 215 -9.80 -15.02 6.73
N VAL A 216 -8.53 -14.75 6.44
CA VAL A 216 -7.56 -14.09 7.35
C VAL A 216 -7.25 -12.64 6.94
N GLY A 217 -8.01 -12.12 5.99
CA GLY A 217 -7.87 -10.76 5.49
C GLY A 217 -8.67 -10.51 4.21
N LEU A 218 -8.44 -9.34 3.65
CA LEU A 218 -8.98 -8.91 2.36
C LEU A 218 -7.87 -8.28 1.51
N ALA A 219 -8.05 -8.25 0.20
CA ALA A 219 -7.21 -7.49 -0.72
C ALA A 219 -8.12 -6.71 -1.65
N ALA A 220 -8.14 -5.40 -1.50
CA ALA A 220 -9.01 -4.49 -2.24
C ALA A 220 -8.80 -4.63 -3.76
N ASN A 221 -9.84 -4.33 -4.53
CA ASN A 221 -9.67 -4.18 -5.97
C ASN A 221 -8.57 -3.14 -6.25
N TYR A 222 -7.78 -3.37 -7.30
CA TYR A 222 -6.59 -2.59 -7.65
C TYR A 222 -5.37 -2.70 -6.72
N ALA A 223 -5.50 -3.24 -5.50
CA ALA A 223 -4.37 -3.36 -4.58
C ALA A 223 -3.20 -4.13 -5.20
N GLN A 224 -1.99 -3.63 -5.02
CA GLN A 224 -0.78 -4.40 -5.27
C GLN A 224 -0.66 -5.48 -4.20
N VAL A 225 -0.27 -6.68 -4.61
CA VAL A 225 0.17 -7.75 -3.72
C VAL A 225 1.58 -8.18 -4.10
N ARG A 226 2.48 -8.27 -3.12
CA ARG A 226 3.76 -8.96 -3.30
C ARG A 226 3.54 -10.45 -3.18
N VAL A 227 4.23 -11.22 -4.01
CA VAL A 227 4.09 -12.68 -4.07
C VAL A 227 5.41 -13.30 -3.59
N GLU A 228 5.34 -14.00 -2.46
CA GLU A 228 6.48 -14.75 -1.91
C GLU A 228 6.74 -16.00 -2.74
N CYS A 229 5.67 -16.75 -3.05
CA CYS A 229 5.71 -17.96 -3.86
C CYS A 229 4.31 -18.31 -4.39
N GLN A 230 4.27 -19.26 -5.33
CA GLN A 230 3.04 -19.85 -5.87
C GLN A 230 2.96 -21.35 -5.56
N LEU A 231 1.74 -21.86 -5.38
CA LEU A 231 1.47 -23.26 -5.08
C LEU A 231 0.16 -23.72 -5.72
N VAL A 232 0.01 -25.04 -5.89
CA VAL A 232 -1.22 -25.65 -6.39
C VAL A 232 -2.24 -25.78 -5.25
N GLY A 233 -3.49 -25.49 -5.53
CA GLY A 233 -4.62 -25.59 -4.61
C GLY A 233 -5.94 -25.81 -5.31
N GLN A 234 -7.04 -25.34 -4.71
CA GLN A 234 -8.36 -25.44 -5.30
C GLN A 234 -8.42 -24.70 -6.65
N THR A 235 -9.03 -25.31 -7.68
CA THR A 235 -9.35 -24.62 -8.93
C THR A 235 -10.39 -23.54 -8.70
N VAL A 236 -10.05 -22.29 -9.04
CA VAL A 236 -10.91 -21.12 -8.92
C VAL A 236 -11.08 -20.46 -10.29
N THR A 237 -12.29 -19.98 -10.59
CA THR A 237 -12.56 -19.12 -11.74
C THR A 237 -12.78 -17.70 -11.25
N GLY A 238 -12.10 -16.74 -11.87
CA GLY A 238 -12.18 -15.31 -11.55
C GLY A 238 -11.94 -14.45 -12.78
N THR A 239 -11.76 -13.14 -12.58
CA THR A 239 -11.60 -12.16 -13.66
C THR A 239 -10.37 -12.40 -14.54
N GLN A 240 -9.38 -13.13 -14.03
CA GLN A 240 -8.15 -13.50 -14.74
C GLN A 240 -8.20 -14.93 -15.33
N GLY A 241 -9.39 -15.53 -15.39
CA GLY A 241 -9.63 -16.88 -15.91
C GLY A 241 -9.72 -17.94 -14.82
N THR A 242 -9.58 -19.20 -15.24
CA THR A 242 -9.64 -20.38 -14.36
C THR A 242 -8.23 -20.90 -14.08
N SER A 243 -7.91 -21.13 -12.82
CA SER A 243 -6.58 -21.56 -12.38
C SER A 243 -6.65 -22.33 -11.05
N ASP A 244 -5.80 -23.33 -10.88
CA ASP A 244 -5.51 -24.03 -9.62
C ASP A 244 -4.30 -23.45 -8.88
N VAL A 245 -3.60 -22.49 -9.48
CA VAL A 245 -2.51 -21.75 -8.83
C VAL A 245 -3.06 -20.74 -7.81
N TRP A 246 -2.43 -20.72 -6.64
CA TRP A 246 -2.58 -19.73 -5.59
C TRP A 246 -1.25 -19.01 -5.35
N TYR A 247 -1.33 -17.77 -4.88
CA TYR A 247 -0.18 -16.97 -4.47
C TYR A 247 -0.15 -16.85 -2.95
N ARG A 248 0.99 -17.15 -2.34
CA ARG A 248 1.28 -16.74 -0.96
C ARG A 248 1.78 -15.29 -0.98
N ILE A 249 1.02 -14.40 -0.37
CA ILE A 249 1.26 -12.93 -0.39
C ILE A 249 1.77 -12.39 0.95
N ALA A 250 1.76 -13.24 1.97
CA ALA A 250 2.48 -13.11 3.24
C ALA A 250 2.42 -14.47 3.95
N ALA A 251 3.15 -14.63 5.06
CA ALA A 251 3.03 -15.81 5.93
C ALA A 251 1.56 -16.17 6.21
N ASP A 252 1.19 -17.41 5.85
CA ASP A 252 -0.17 -17.97 5.97
C ASP A 252 -1.30 -17.13 5.35
N LYS A 253 -0.99 -16.38 4.29
CA LYS A 253 -1.96 -15.51 3.59
C LYS A 253 -1.88 -15.75 2.09
N HIS A 254 -2.97 -16.28 1.54
CA HIS A 254 -3.04 -16.76 0.17
C HIS A 254 -4.19 -16.11 -0.60
N VAL A 255 -3.98 -15.90 -1.90
CA VAL A 255 -5.02 -15.44 -2.84
C VAL A 255 -4.99 -16.29 -4.10
N ALA A 256 -6.14 -16.51 -4.72
CA ALA A 256 -6.21 -17.26 -5.97
C ALA A 256 -5.63 -16.43 -7.12
N LYS A 257 -4.75 -17.04 -7.94
CA LYS A 257 -4.20 -16.40 -9.16
C LYS A 257 -5.29 -15.89 -10.09
N ALA A 258 -6.45 -16.56 -10.10
CA ALA A 258 -7.63 -16.23 -10.89
C ALA A 258 -8.16 -14.78 -10.70
N TYR A 259 -7.67 -14.04 -9.70
CA TYR A 259 -8.02 -12.64 -9.44
C TYR A 259 -6.80 -11.70 -9.40
N VAL A 260 -5.61 -12.15 -9.78
CA VAL A 260 -4.38 -11.35 -9.71
C VAL A 260 -3.70 -11.29 -11.08
N THR A 261 -3.47 -10.07 -11.55
CA THR A 261 -2.82 -9.82 -12.84
C THR A 261 -1.38 -9.34 -12.67
N GLY A 262 -0.55 -9.50 -13.71
CA GLY A 262 0.78 -8.88 -13.79
C GLY A 262 1.91 -9.53 -12.98
N VAL A 263 1.64 -10.63 -12.27
CA VAL A 263 2.69 -11.36 -11.52
C VAL A 263 3.71 -11.95 -12.49
N ALA A 264 4.95 -11.44 -12.43
CA ALA A 264 6.12 -12.07 -13.05
C ALA A 264 6.46 -13.38 -12.32
N GLU A 265 7.10 -14.34 -12.99
CA GLU A 265 7.39 -15.70 -12.48
C GLU A 265 7.67 -15.75 -10.97
N ALA A 266 6.67 -16.18 -10.20
CA ALA A 266 6.80 -16.39 -8.78
C ALA A 266 7.46 -17.75 -8.52
N PRO A 267 8.40 -17.88 -7.56
CA PRO A 267 8.99 -19.17 -7.24
C PRO A 267 7.92 -20.12 -6.68
N ALA A 268 8.13 -21.42 -6.81
CA ALA A 268 7.27 -22.41 -6.15
C ALA A 268 7.44 -22.34 -4.62
N CYS A 269 6.36 -22.56 -3.89
CA CYS A 269 6.42 -22.98 -2.50
C CYS A 269 6.78 -24.48 -2.47
#